data_AF-A0A7V4XA29-F1
#
_entry.id   AF-A0A7V4XA29-F1
#
_cell.length_a   1.000
_cell.length_b   1.000
_cell.length_c   1.000
_cell.angle_alpha   90.00
_cell.angle_beta   90.00
_cell.angle_gamma   90.00
#
_symmetry.space_group_name_H-M   'P 1'
#
loop_
_entity.id
_entity.type
_entity.pdbx_description
1 polymer ?
#
loop_
_entity_poly.entity_id
_entity_poly.type
_entity_poly.pdbx_seq_one_letter_code
_entity_poly.pdbx_strand_id
1 'polypeptide(L)'
;MWSIFVVLVGLTVYVNYGLPHGPSYPTGDIVCQNDDRGPCREEYKEDLRNVDIPNWAKFLRKSEGELLLFGLLFAGIVISGVKSKSQEG
;
A
#
# COMPACT_ATOMS: atom_id res chain seq x y z
N MET A 1 -13.78 -9.55 6.64
CA MET A 1 -13.10 -8.24 6.50
C MET A 1 -11.76 -8.22 7.21
N TRP A 2 -11.69 -8.28 8.54
CA TRP A 2 -10.41 -8.23 9.27
C TRP A 2 -9.39 -9.32 8.91
N SER A 3 -9.82 -10.58 8.77
CA SER A 3 -8.91 -11.67 8.35
C SER A 3 -8.34 -11.44 6.94
N ILE A 4 -9.16 -10.94 6.02
CA ILE A 4 -8.73 -10.60 4.64
C ILE A 4 -7.72 -9.44 4.68
N PHE A 5 -7.99 -8.42 5.51
CA PHE A 5 -7.09 -7.29 5.70
C PHE A 5 -5.72 -7.75 6.22
N VAL A 6 -5.68 -8.58 7.27
CA VAL A 6 -4.42 -9.10 7.83
C VAL A 6 -3.63 -9.91 6.80
N VAL A 7 -4.30 -10.79 6.04
CA VAL A 7 -3.66 -11.57 4.98
C VAL A 7 -3.06 -10.65 3.90
N LEU A 8 -3.81 -9.63 3.46
CA LEU A 8 -3.33 -8.69 2.45
C LEU A 8 -2.16 -7.84 2.95
N VAL A 9 -2.18 -7.38 4.22
CA VAL A 9 -1.03 -6.69 4.82
C VAL A 9 0.20 -7.60 4.81
N GLY A 10 0.06 -8.86 5.22
CA GLY A 10 1.15 -9.83 5.18
C GLY A 10 1.68 -10.07 3.76
N LEU A 11 0.80 -10.18 2.77
CA LEU A 11 1.17 -10.29 1.36
C LEU A 11 1.90 -9.05 0.86
N THR A 12 1.43 -7.85 1.21
CA THR A 12 2.12 -6.60 0.83
C THR A 12 3.52 -6.53 1.41
N VAL A 13 3.70 -6.91 2.68
CA VAL A 13 5.03 -7.00 3.31
C VAL A 13 5.90 -8.02 2.57
N TYR A 14 5.37 -9.21 2.28
CA TYR A 14 6.10 -10.24 1.53
C TYR A 14 6.50 -9.76 0.14
N VAL A 15 5.59 -9.10 -0.58
CA VAL A 15 5.89 -8.54 -1.90
C VAL A 15 6.97 -7.46 -1.80
N ASN A 16 6.94 -6.61 -0.79
CA ASN A 16 7.91 -5.52 -0.64
C ASN A 16 9.28 -5.96 -0.11
N TYR A 17 9.38 -7.06 0.63
CA TYR A 17 10.67 -7.48 1.22
C TYR A 17 11.18 -8.82 0.71
N GLY A 18 10.30 -9.69 0.23
CA GLY A 18 10.63 -11.06 -0.18
C GLY A 18 10.74 -11.28 -1.69
N LEU A 19 10.26 -10.34 -2.52
CA LEU A 19 10.32 -10.46 -3.98
C LEU A 19 11.44 -9.61 -4.61
N PRO A 20 11.94 -10.00 -5.80
CA PRO A 20 12.96 -9.24 -6.53
C PRO A 20 12.57 -7.77 -6.71
N HIS A 21 13.56 -6.88 -6.64
CA HIS A 21 13.38 -5.46 -6.83
C HIS A 21 13.94 -5.01 -8.18
N GLY A 22 13.22 -4.10 -8.83
CA GLY A 22 13.65 -3.43 -10.04
C GLY A 22 14.62 -2.27 -9.73
N PRO A 23 15.25 -1.71 -10.77
CA PRO A 23 16.02 -0.48 -10.62
C PRO A 23 15.09 0.69 -10.27
N SER A 24 15.50 1.52 -9.31
CA SER A 24 14.84 2.78 -9.03
C SER A 24 15.23 3.82 -10.08
N TYR A 25 14.26 4.54 -10.64
CA TYR A 25 14.51 5.63 -11.59
C TYR A 25 13.99 6.96 -11.01
N PRO A 26 14.68 8.09 -11.29
CA PRO A 26 14.18 9.40 -10.92
C PRO A 26 12.93 9.69 -11.74
N THR A 27 11.85 10.10 -11.09
CA THR A 27 10.60 10.47 -11.79
C THR A 27 10.70 11.84 -12.45
N GLY A 28 11.68 12.65 -12.05
CA GLY A 28 11.79 14.07 -12.42
C GLY A 28 10.94 14.97 -11.53
N ASP A 29 10.15 14.40 -10.63
CA ASP A 29 9.34 15.15 -9.67
C ASP A 29 10.16 15.43 -8.41
N ILE A 30 10.12 16.68 -7.95
CA ILE A 30 10.66 17.07 -6.65
C ILE A 30 9.52 17.04 -5.65
N VAL A 31 9.60 16.13 -4.67
CA VAL A 31 8.61 16.01 -3.61
C VAL A 31 9.18 16.64 -2.34
N CYS A 32 8.50 17.67 -1.85
CA CYS A 32 8.77 18.27 -0.56
C CYS A 32 7.98 17.51 0.50
N GLN A 33 8.66 16.98 1.52
CA GLN A 33 7.96 16.40 2.66
C GLN A 33 7.28 17.54 3.43
N ASN A 34 5.95 17.49 3.57
CA ASN A 34 5.15 18.51 4.25
C ASN A 34 5.19 18.33 5.78
N ASP A 35 6.36 17.94 6.31
CA ASP A 35 6.58 17.54 7.70
C ASP A 35 7.66 18.36 8.41
N ASP A 36 8.10 19.48 7.82
CA ASP A 36 9.17 20.38 8.30
C ASP A 36 10.52 19.68 8.57
N ARG A 37 10.70 18.42 8.16
CA ARG A 37 11.84 17.57 8.56
C ARG A 37 12.86 17.31 7.47
N GLY A 38 12.75 17.92 6.30
CA GLY A 38 13.79 17.74 5.28
C GLY A 38 13.71 18.63 4.04
N PRO A 39 14.82 18.72 3.30
CA PRO A 39 14.84 19.37 1.99
C PRO A 39 13.96 18.60 1.00
N CYS A 40 13.40 19.31 0.02
CA CYS A 40 12.74 18.65 -1.10
C CYS A 40 13.73 17.73 -1.82
N ARG A 41 13.30 16.51 -2.14
CA ARG A 41 14.15 15.51 -2.81
C ARG A 41 13.49 15.07 -4.09
N GLU A 42 14.32 14.65 -5.04
CA GLU A 42 13.83 13.92 -6.21
C GLU A 42 13.11 12.66 -5.75
N GLU A 43 11.91 12.45 -6.28
CA GLU A 43 11.17 11.21 -6.07
C GLU A 43 11.77 10.12 -6.96
N TYR A 44 12.02 8.96 -6.35
CA TYR A 44 12.47 7.77 -7.04
C TYR A 44 11.36 6.73 -6.99
N LYS A 45 11.01 6.15 -8.14
CA LYS A 45 10.04 5.06 -8.24
C LYS A 45 10.74 3.80 -8.74
N GLU A 46 10.28 2.65 -8.27
CA GLU A 46 10.80 1.35 -8.71
C GLU A 46 10.25 1.01 -10.10
N ASP A 47 11.12 0.68 -11.07
CA ASP A 47 10.67 0.21 -12.38
C ASP A 47 10.26 -1.27 -12.32
N LEU A 48 8.95 -1.52 -12.28
CA LEU A 48 8.37 -2.86 -12.24
C LEU A 48 8.12 -3.48 -13.63
N ARG A 49 8.47 -2.80 -14.73
CA ARG A 49 8.19 -3.29 -16.10
C ARG A 49 8.93 -4.58 -16.40
N ASN A 50 10.22 -4.61 -16.07
CA ASN A 50 11.12 -5.73 -16.35
C ASN A 50 11.37 -6.63 -15.12
N VAL A 51 10.66 -6.39 -14.02
CA VAL A 51 10.77 -7.24 -12.83
C VAL A 51 9.95 -8.51 -13.04
N ASP A 52 10.61 -9.64 -12.86
CA ASP A 52 10.02 -10.99 -12.95
C ASP A 52 9.23 -11.30 -11.67
N ILE A 53 8.12 -10.59 -11.50
CA ILE A 53 7.13 -10.84 -10.45
C ILE A 53 5.73 -10.94 -11.06
N PRO A 54 4.83 -11.74 -10.47
CA PRO A 54 3.48 -11.89 -10.99
C PRO A 54 2.68 -10.57 -10.90
N ASN A 55 1.70 -10.40 -11.78
CA ASN A 55 0.92 -9.15 -11.88
C ASN A 55 0.17 -8.78 -10.59
N TRP A 56 -0.28 -9.76 -9.80
CA TRP A 56 -0.92 -9.50 -8.51
C TRP A 56 0.06 -8.87 -7.52
N ALA A 57 1.36 -9.24 -7.58
CA ALA A 57 2.40 -8.64 -6.76
C ALA A 57 2.73 -7.23 -7.24
N LYS A 58 2.76 -7.01 -8.57
CA LYS A 58 2.88 -5.66 -9.14
C LYS A 58 1.75 -4.74 -8.69
N PHE A 59 0.52 -5.26 -8.61
CA PHE A 59 -0.63 -4.53 -8.10
C PHE A 59 -0.45 -4.12 -6.63
N LEU A 60 -0.02 -5.06 -5.77
CA LEU A 60 0.21 -4.77 -4.34
C LEU A 60 1.36 -3.78 -4.08
N ARG A 61 2.35 -3.71 -4.98
CA ARG A 61 3.47 -2.75 -4.92
C ARG A 61 3.12 -1.35 -5.42
N LYS A 62 2.11 -1.24 -6.27
CA LYS A 62 1.64 0.05 -6.79
C LYS A 62 0.73 0.73 -5.77
N SER A 63 0.51 2.03 -5.98
CA SER A 63 -0.45 2.85 -5.21
C SER A 63 -1.86 2.24 -5.15
N GLU A 64 -2.24 1.46 -6.17
CA GLU A 64 -3.51 0.71 -6.23
C GLU A 64 -3.64 -0.31 -5.07
N GLY A 65 -2.55 -0.99 -4.71
CA GLY A 65 -2.50 -1.92 -3.58
C GLY A 65 -2.64 -1.22 -2.24
N GLU A 66 -2.01 -0.07 -2.07
CA GLU A 66 -2.15 0.76 -0.87
C GLU A 66 -3.58 1.30 -0.72
N LEU A 67 -4.18 1.78 -1.80
CA LEU A 67 -5.59 2.21 -1.84
C LEU A 67 -6.53 1.09 -1.44
N LEU A 68 -6.30 -0.13 -1.92
CA LEU A 68 -7.08 -1.31 -1.52
C LEU A 68 -6.96 -1.57 0.00
N LEU A 69 -5.76 -1.52 0.56
CA LEU A 69 -5.54 -1.73 1.99
C LEU A 69 -6.27 -0.67 2.83
N PHE A 70 -6.14 0.61 2.47
CA PHE A 70 -6.86 1.68 3.17
C PHE A 70 -8.38 1.55 3.04
N GLY A 71 -8.87 1.18 1.85
CA GLY A 71 -10.30 0.93 1.64
C GLY A 71 -10.83 -0.21 2.51
N LEU A 72 -10.09 -1.33 2.61
CA LEU A 72 -10.46 -2.46 3.46
C LEU A 72 -10.40 -2.13 4.94
N LEU A 73 -9.41 -1.34 5.37
CA LEU A 73 -9.31 -0.85 6.74
C LEU A 73 -10.55 0.00 7.09
N PHE A 74 -10.87 0.98 6.25
CA PHE A 74 -12.00 1.87 6.46
C PHE A 74 -13.33 1.10 6.48
N ALA A 75 -13.56 0.21 5.50
CA ALA A 75 -14.73 -0.65 5.46
C ALA A 75 -14.84 -1.56 6.69
N GLY A 76 -13.71 -2.12 7.15
CA GLY A 76 -13.64 -2.92 8.37
C GLY A 76 -14.08 -2.14 9.61
N ILE A 77 -13.63 -0.90 9.77
CA ILE A 77 -14.01 0.00 10.87
C ILE A 77 -15.50 0.33 10.81
N VAL A 78 -16.00 0.77 9.66
CA VAL A 78 -17.42 1.17 9.48
C VAL A 78 -18.35 0.00 9.79
N ILE A 79 -18.10 -1.18 9.20
CA ILE A 79 -18.94 -2.36 9.41
C ILE A 79 -18.92 -2.80 10.88
N SER A 80 -17.75 -2.77 11.53
CA SER A 80 -17.63 -3.14 12.95
C SER A 80 -18.39 -2.17 13.85
N GLY A 81 -18.30 -0.87 13.58
CA GLY A 81 -19.03 0.17 14.33
C GLY A 81 -20.55 0.06 14.17
N VAL A 82 -21.03 -0.17 12.94
CA VAL A 82 -22.47 -0.38 12.68
C VAL A 82 -22.98 -1.64 13.39
N LYS A 83 -22.23 -2.75 13.34
CA LYS A 83 -22.61 -3.99 14.00
C LYS A 83 -22.68 -3.84 15.53
N SER A 84 -21.75 -3.09 16.13
CA SER A 84 -21.76 -2.80 17.57
C SER A 84 -23.04 -2.08 18.00
N LYS A 85 -23.44 -1.02 17.28
CA LYS A 85 -24.66 -0.28 17.59
C LYS A 85 -25.94 -1.11 17.45
N SER A 86 -25.96 -2.06 16.51
CA SER A 86 -27.12 -2.93 16.30
C SER A 86 -27.32 -3.96 17.42
N GLN A 87 -26.31 -4.23 18.26
CA GLN A 87 -26.42 -5.18 19.37
C GLN A 87 -26.76 -4.51 20.70
N GLU A 88 -26.72 -3.17 20.76
CA GLU A 88 -27.06 -2.36 21.94
C GLU A 88 -28.51 -1.83 21.91
N GLY A 89 -29.26 -2.11 20.85
CA GLY A 89 -30.65 -1.65 20.63
C GLY A 89 -31.69 -2.76 20.75
#